data_AF-A0A6V7IBQ7-F1
#
_entry.id   AF-A0A6V7IBQ7-F1
#
_cell.length_a   1.000
_cell.length_b   1.000
_cell.length_c   1.000
_cell.angle_alpha   90.00
_cell.angle_beta   90.00
_cell.angle_gamma   90.00
#
_symmetry.space_group_name_H-M   'P 1'
#
loop_
_entity.id
_entity.type
_entity.pdbx_description
1 polymer ?
#
loop_
_entity_poly.entity_id
_entity_poly.type
_entity_poly.pdbx_seq_one_letter_code
_entity_poly.pdbx_strand_id
1 'polypeptide(L)'
;NDYSRQPVLAELSHKYGVPVNDRPLPVRLDELREHIRREIRKELKIKAGAEKLREVATDRKALSDVAMIVKKANSKLNELQAELQQLESQIILTQGQPQSPPRDYSNGQ
;
A
#
# COMPACT_ATOMS: atom_id res chain seq x y z
N ASN A 1 -14.06 -18.33 -18.09
CA ASN A 1 -13.99 -18.24 -16.63
C ASN A 1 -12.70 -17.51 -16.28
N ASP A 2 -12.69 -16.18 -16.39
CA ASP A 2 -11.47 -15.35 -16.37
C ASP A 2 -10.88 -15.12 -14.98
N TYR A 3 -11.54 -15.60 -13.92
CA TYR A 3 -11.06 -15.50 -12.54
C TYR A 3 -9.77 -16.29 -12.27
N SER A 4 -9.48 -17.34 -13.04
CA SER A 4 -8.25 -18.13 -12.89
C SER A 4 -6.99 -17.44 -13.43
N ARG A 5 -7.13 -16.33 -14.18
CA ARG A 5 -5.99 -15.56 -14.70
C ARG A 5 -5.52 -14.44 -13.79
N GLN A 6 -6.21 -14.20 -12.67
CA GLN A 6 -5.92 -13.03 -11.82
C GLN A 6 -5.88 -13.33 -10.31
N PRO A 7 -4.87 -14.08 -9.85
CA PRO A 7 -4.74 -14.43 -8.43
C PRO A 7 -4.61 -13.19 -7.52
N VAL A 8 -3.88 -12.17 -7.98
CA VAL A 8 -3.65 -10.93 -7.21
C VAL A 8 -4.94 -10.16 -6.92
N LEU A 9 -5.82 -9.98 -7.92
CA LEU A 9 -7.12 -9.32 -7.73
C LEU A 9 -7.98 -10.04 -6.67
N ALA A 10 -8.06 -11.37 -6.74
CA ALA A 10 -8.86 -12.17 -5.81
C ALA A 10 -8.28 -12.15 -4.39
N GLU A 11 -6.97 -12.28 -4.26
CA GLU A 11 -6.26 -12.24 -2.98
C GLU A 11 -6.43 -10.89 -2.28
N LEU A 12 -6.19 -9.79 -3.00
CA LEU A 12 -6.28 -8.43 -2.43
C LEU A 12 -7.73 -8.05 -2.15
N SER A 13 -8.68 -8.44 -3.00
CA SER A 13 -10.11 -8.27 -2.74
C SER A 13 -10.53 -8.96 -1.43
N HIS A 14 -10.11 -10.20 -1.22
CA HIS A 14 -10.38 -10.94 0.01
C HIS A 14 -9.70 -10.29 1.22
N LYS A 15 -8.43 -9.91 1.09
CA LYS A 15 -7.64 -9.28 2.15
C LYS A 15 -8.25 -7.97 2.65
N TYR A 16 -8.75 -7.15 1.72
CA TYR A 16 -9.29 -5.83 2.03
C TYR A 16 -10.82 -5.80 2.17
N GLY A 17 -11.50 -6.92 1.93
CA GLY A 17 -12.96 -7.00 1.93
C GLY A 17 -13.61 -6.10 0.87
N VAL A 18 -12.92 -5.83 -0.25
CA VAL A 18 -13.42 -4.99 -1.34
C VAL A 18 -14.18 -5.90 -2.32
N PRO A 19 -15.52 -5.78 -2.45
CA PRO A 19 -16.29 -6.67 -3.31
C PRO A 19 -15.99 -6.39 -4.79
N VAL A 20 -15.51 -7.40 -5.50
CA VAL A 20 -15.09 -7.30 -6.92
C VAL A 20 -15.98 -8.13 -7.85
N ASN A 21 -17.17 -8.61 -7.45
CA ASN A 21 -17.91 -9.57 -8.29
C ASN A 21 -18.75 -8.94 -9.41
N ASP A 22 -19.25 -7.71 -9.26
CA ASP A 22 -20.28 -7.17 -10.17
C ASP A 22 -19.79 -6.06 -11.12
N ARG A 23 -18.50 -5.73 -11.10
CA ARG A 23 -17.92 -4.61 -11.87
C ARG A 23 -17.01 -5.10 -13.00
N PRO A 24 -16.85 -4.30 -14.09
CA PRO A 24 -15.88 -4.60 -15.13
C PRO A 24 -14.46 -4.71 -14.58
N LEU A 25 -13.66 -5.59 -15.17
CA LEU A 25 -12.30 -5.87 -14.70
C LEU A 25 -11.40 -4.64 -14.48
N PRO A 26 -11.31 -3.68 -15.44
CA PRO A 26 -10.50 -2.48 -15.23
C PRO A 26 -10.95 -1.67 -14.01
N VAL A 27 -12.27 -1.53 -13.81
CA VAL A 27 -12.86 -0.80 -12.68
C VAL A 27 -12.48 -1.44 -11.35
N ARG A 28 -12.49 -2.78 -11.28
CA ARG A 28 -12.13 -3.53 -10.07
C ARG A 28 -10.66 -3.37 -9.70
N LEU A 29 -9.79 -3.42 -10.70
CA LEU A 29 -8.35 -3.19 -10.51
C LEU A 29 -8.07 -1.76 -10.06
N ASP A 30 -8.74 -0.76 -10.66
CA ASP A 30 -8.61 0.64 -10.26
C ASP A 30 -9.13 0.89 -8.83
N GLU A 31 -10.25 0.28 -8.42
CA GLU A 31 -10.80 0.41 -7.07
C GLU A 31 -9.84 -0.13 -6.01
N LEU A 32 -9.28 -1.32 -6.23
CA LEU A 32 -8.28 -1.89 -5.33
C LEU A 32 -6.98 -1.06 -5.32
N ARG A 33 -6.56 -0.54 -6.48
CA ARG A 33 -5.39 0.33 -6.59
C ARG A 33 -5.58 1.59 -5.76
N GLU A 34 -6.73 2.24 -5.87
CA GLU A 34 -7.04 3.45 -5.10
C GLU A 34 -7.24 3.15 -3.61
N HIS A 35 -7.75 1.97 -3.25
CA HIS A 35 -7.79 1.50 -1.86
C HIS A 35 -6.38 1.43 -1.28
N ILE A 36 -5.47 0.70 -1.92
CA ILE A 36 -4.08 0.55 -1.45
C ILE A 36 -3.37 1.90 -1.38
N ARG A 37 -3.54 2.77 -2.40
CA ARG A 37 -2.99 4.14 -2.37
C ARG A 37 -3.54 4.97 -1.22
N ARG A 38 -4.81 4.80 -0.86
CA ARG A 38 -5.40 5.48 0.31
C ARG A 38 -4.78 4.99 1.61
N GLU A 39 -4.58 3.68 1.76
CA GLU A 39 -3.92 3.13 2.95
C GLU A 39 -2.47 3.59 3.05
N ILE A 40 -1.72 3.64 1.94
CA ILE A 40 -0.35 4.22 1.92
C ILE A 40 -0.37 5.66 2.45
N ARG A 41 -1.31 6.50 1.97
CA ARG A 41 -1.43 7.89 2.45
C ARG A 41 -1.76 7.97 3.94
N LYS A 42 -2.60 7.07 4.46
CA LYS A 42 -2.90 7.00 5.90
C LYS A 42 -1.65 6.63 6.70
N GLU A 43 -0.92 5.61 6.26
CA GLU A 43 0.28 5.13 6.96
C GLU A 43 1.41 6.17 6.94
N LEU A 44 1.57 6.92 5.84
CA LEU A 44 2.48 8.06 5.78
C LEU A 44 2.13 9.15 6.79
N LYS A 45 0.83 9.45 6.98
CA LYS A 45 0.37 10.41 7.99
C LYS A 45 0.62 9.92 9.40
N ILE A 46 0.41 8.63 9.67
CA ILE A 46 0.71 8.02 10.97
C ILE A 46 2.20 8.12 11.26
N LYS A 47 3.05 7.74 10.30
CA LYS A 47 4.52 7.85 10.42
C LYS A 47 4.95 9.29 10.72
N ALA A 48 4.49 10.26 9.93
CA ALA A 48 4.83 11.68 10.13
C ALA A 48 4.35 12.20 11.49
N GLY A 49 3.15 11.82 11.92
CA GLY A 49 2.63 12.15 13.25
C GLY A 49 3.46 11.54 14.38
N ALA A 50 3.86 10.28 14.25
CA ALA A 50 4.72 9.60 15.21
C ALA A 50 6.12 10.24 15.28
N GLU A 51 6.70 10.61 14.13
CA GLU A 51 7.97 11.35 14.10
C GLU A 51 7.86 12.70 14.80
N LYS A 52 6.74 13.42 14.62
CA LYS A 52 6.49 14.67 15.33
C LYS A 52 6.35 14.47 16.85
N LEU A 53 5.69 13.38 17.27
CA LEU A 53 5.62 12.99 18.68
C LEU A 53 7.00 12.63 19.24
N ARG A 54 7.89 12.04 18.43
CA ARG A 54 9.26 11.73 18.84
C ARG A 54 10.06 12.97 19.23
N GLU A 55 9.84 14.10 18.56
CA GLU A 55 10.53 15.36 18.83
C GLU A 55 10.19 15.94 20.21
N VAL A 56 8.98 15.69 20.70
CA VAL A 56 8.49 16.24 21.98
C VAL A 56 8.49 15.23 23.13
N ALA A 57 8.67 13.94 22.83
CA ALA A 57 8.74 12.89 23.83
C ALA A 57 10.08 12.94 24.59
N THR A 58 10.00 12.97 25.92
CA THR A 58 11.18 13.02 26.80
C THR A 58 11.33 11.76 27.66
N ASP A 59 10.23 11.06 27.94
CA ASP A 59 10.27 9.83 28.73
C ASP A 59 10.58 8.60 27.87
N ARG A 60 11.32 7.65 28.48
CA ARG A 60 11.80 6.44 27.80
C ARG A 60 10.66 5.56 27.27
N LYS A 61 9.50 5.56 27.93
CA LYS A 61 8.36 4.74 27.54
C LYS A 61 7.71 5.30 26.27
N ALA A 62 7.42 6.60 26.23
CA ALA A 62 6.88 7.27 25.05
C ALA A 62 7.83 7.15 23.86
N LEU A 63 9.14 7.31 24.06
CA LEU A 63 10.13 7.11 22.99
C LEU A 63 10.08 5.67 22.42
N SER A 64 9.92 4.67 23.29
CA SER A 64 9.77 3.28 22.87
C SER A 64 8.47 3.02 22.12
N ASP A 65 7.35 3.58 22.61
CA ASP A 65 6.04 3.43 21.97
C ASP A 65 6.02 4.11 20.59
N VAL A 66 6.58 5.32 20.48
CA VAL A 66 6.75 6.03 19.21
C VAL A 66 7.64 5.25 18.24
N ALA A 67 8.76 4.68 18.70
CA ALA A 67 9.62 3.85 17.86
C ALA A 67 8.88 2.61 17.34
N MET A 68 8.03 1.99 18.16
CA MET A 68 7.19 0.87 17.75
C MET A 68 6.17 1.27 16.68
N ILE A 69 5.52 2.43 16.83
CA ILE A 69 4.57 2.96 15.85
C ILE A 69 5.28 3.19 14.51
N VAL A 70 6.41 3.90 14.51
CA VAL A 70 7.19 4.15 13.29
C VAL A 70 7.62 2.85 12.62
N LYS A 71 8.07 1.85 13.40
CA LYS A 71 8.44 0.54 12.86
C LYS A 71 7.25 -0.16 12.21
N LYS A 72 6.10 -0.21 12.88
CA LYS A 72 4.87 -0.81 12.33
C LYS A 72 4.43 -0.10 11.05
N ALA A 73 4.48 1.23 11.04
CA ALA A 73 4.12 2.03 9.88
C ALA A 73 5.02 1.76 8.66
N ASN A 74 6.33 1.67 8.87
CA ASN A 74 7.28 1.32 7.79
C ASN A 74 7.03 -0.11 7.26
N SER A 75 6.79 -1.09 8.14
CA SER A 75 6.45 -2.45 7.70
C SER A 75 5.18 -2.47 6.86
N LYS A 76 4.14 -1.76 7.30
CA LYS A 76 2.86 -1.70 6.58
C LYS A 76 2.98 -0.96 5.25
N LEU A 77 3.78 0.11 5.19
CA LEU A 77 4.08 0.81 3.94
C LEU A 77 4.75 -0.10 2.92
N ASN A 78 5.77 -0.85 3.33
CA ASN A 78 6.47 -1.79 2.45
C ASN A 78 5.52 -2.86 1.88
N GLU A 79 4.65 -3.43 2.73
CA GLU A 79 3.62 -4.39 2.29
C GLU A 79 2.67 -3.77 1.26
N LEU A 80 2.10 -2.61 1.57
CA LEU A 80 1.16 -1.92 0.68
C LEU A 80 1.80 -1.53 -0.65
N GLN A 81 3.08 -1.13 -0.63
CA GLN A 81 3.83 -0.78 -1.83
C GLN A 81 4.10 -2.00 -2.71
N ALA A 82 4.44 -3.14 -2.11
CA ALA A 82 4.61 -4.40 -2.83
C ALA A 82 3.30 -4.85 -3.49
N GLU A 83 2.18 -4.79 -2.76
CA GLU A 83 0.86 -5.14 -3.29
C GLU A 83 0.41 -4.19 -4.41
N LEU A 84 0.68 -2.88 -4.26
CA LEU A 84 0.40 -1.91 -5.30
C LEU A 84 1.17 -2.23 -6.59
N GLN A 85 2.46 -2.55 -6.48
CA GLN A 85 3.28 -2.94 -7.62
C GLN A 85 2.79 -4.23 -8.29
N GLN A 86 2.38 -5.23 -7.50
CA GLN A 86 1.81 -6.47 -8.02
C GLN A 86 0.52 -6.20 -8.80
N LEU A 87 -0.36 -5.34 -8.27
CA LEU A 87 -1.60 -4.97 -8.92
C LEU A 87 -1.36 -4.14 -10.19
N GLU A 88 -0.44 -3.18 -10.17
CA GLU A 88 -0.05 -2.38 -11.34
C GLU A 88 0.56 -3.26 -12.45
N SER A 89 1.39 -4.25 -12.09
CA SER A 89 1.91 -5.25 -13.04
C SER A 89 0.79 -6.06 -13.70
N GLN A 90 -0.19 -6.51 -12.91
CA GLN A 90 -1.36 -7.23 -13.43
C GLN A 90 -2.22 -6.36 -14.36
N ILE A 91 -2.40 -5.08 -14.04
CA ILE A 91 -3.09 -4.12 -14.92
C ILE A 91 -2.37 -4.04 -16.27
N ILE A 92 -1.04 -3.85 -16.27
CA ILE A 92 -0.23 -3.75 -17.50
C ILE A 92 -0.35 -5.02 -18.35
N LEU A 93 -0.25 -6.19 -17.72
CA LEU A 93 -0.39 -7.49 -18.41
C LEU A 93 -1.78 -7.68 -19.02
N THR A 94 -2.82 -7.10 -18.40
CA THR A 94 -4.19 -7.20 -18.89
C THR A 94 -4.53 -6.13 -19.94
N GLN A 95 -3.85 -4.97 -19.93
CA GLN A 95 -4.14 -3.84 -20.81
C GLN A 95 -3.19 -3.69 -22.01
N GLY A 96 -2.09 -4.46 -22.08
CA GLY A 96 -1.19 -4.46 -23.23
C GLY A 96 -0.37 -3.16 -23.38
N GLN A 97 0.76 -3.09 -22.64
CA GLN A 97 1.86 -2.12 -22.75
C GLN A 97 1.72 -0.74 -22.04
N PRO A 98 2.85 -0.07 -21.69
CA PRO A 98 3.13 0.32 -20.32
C PRO A 98 3.06 1.84 -20.09
N GLN A 99 2.73 2.23 -18.86
CA GLN A 99 3.17 3.54 -18.35
C GLN A 99 4.21 3.32 -17.24
N SER A 100 5.44 3.67 -17.63
CA SER A 100 6.68 4.00 -16.92
C SER A 100 6.72 3.97 -15.38
N PRO A 101 7.87 3.53 -14.80
CA PRO A 101 8.18 3.75 -13.38
C PRO A 101 8.45 5.25 -13.19
N PRO A 102 8.13 5.87 -12.03
CA PRO A 102 9.19 5.97 -11.01
C PRO A 102 8.68 6.16 -9.56
N ARG A 103 9.53 5.84 -8.57
CA ARG A 103 10.17 6.82 -7.66
C ARG A 103 10.82 6.14 -6.45
N ASP A 104 12.14 6.16 -6.52
CA ASP A 104 13.12 6.28 -5.44
C ASP A 104 12.66 5.88 -4.03
N TYR A 105 13.10 4.70 -3.63
CA TYR A 105 13.49 4.48 -2.24
C TYR A 105 14.96 4.88 -2.11
N SER A 106 15.19 5.93 -1.32
CA SER A 106 16.37 6.06 -0.45
C SER A 106 17.74 6.20 -1.12
N ASN A 107 18.33 7.39 -1.01
CA ASN A 107 19.47 7.53 -0.12
C ASN A 107 19.73 9.00 0.22
N GLY A 108 19.43 9.36 1.46
CA GLY A 108 20.13 10.45 2.10
C GLY A 108 21.58 10.04 2.30
N GLN A 109 22.50 10.78 1.68
CA GLN A 109 23.79 11.10 2.27
C GLN A 109 23.77 12.59 2.60
#